data_AF-A0AAE0N0U6-F1
#
_entry.id   AF-A0AAE0N0U6-F1
#
_cell.length_a   1.000
_cell.length_b   1.000
_cell.length_c   1.000
_cell.angle_alpha   90.00
_cell.angle_beta   90.00
_cell.angle_gamma   90.00
#
_symmetry.space_group_name_H-M   'P 1'
#
loop_
_entity.id
_entity.type
_entity.pdbx_description
1 polymer ?
#
loop_
_entity_poly.entity_id
_entity_poly.type
_entity_poly.pdbx_seq_one_letter_code
_entity_poly.pdbx_strand_id
1 'polypeptide(L)' 'GLGYCSRATRIHQGAKLVCADPDMKGMLSQGVAELEAKVPGVGRYTAGAISALVYGHAASMVDGNVLRVLSQ' A
#
# COMPACT_ATOMS: atom_id res chain seq x y z
N GLY A 1 -17.40 -14.18 -11.97
CA GLY A 1 -16.33 -13.17 -12.08
C GLY A 1 -16.01 -12.67 -10.68
N LEU A 2 -14.74 -12.54 -10.32
CA LEU A 2 -14.26 -12.38 -8.94
C LEU A 2 -14.76 -11.13 -8.18
N GLY A 3 -15.50 -10.22 -8.83
CA GLY A 3 -15.87 -8.92 -8.26
C GLY A 3 -14.62 -8.07 -8.01
N TYR A 4 -14.74 -6.74 -7.98
CA TYR A 4 -13.61 -5.84 -7.72
C TYR A 4 -12.48 -5.76 -8.78
N CYS A 5 -12.81 -5.80 -10.09
CA CYS A 5 -11.82 -5.47 -11.13
C CYS A 5 -11.19 -4.08 -10.94
N SER A 6 -11.91 -3.13 -10.36
CA SER A 6 -11.38 -1.78 -10.08
C SER A 6 -10.15 -1.77 -9.16
N ARG A 7 -10.06 -2.73 -8.21
CA ARG A 7 -8.85 -2.88 -7.38
C ARG A 7 -7.68 -3.44 -8.18
N ALA A 8 -7.93 -4.48 -8.99
CA ALA A 8 -6.90 -5.07 -9.83
C ALA A 8 -6.34 -4.05 -10.85
N THR A 9 -7.22 -3.24 -11.47
CA THR A 9 -6.81 -2.18 -12.40
C THR A 9 -5.96 -1.12 -11.70
N ARG A 10 -6.35 -0.67 -10.50
CA ARG A 10 -5.59 0.33 -9.73
C ARG A 10 -4.22 -0.21 -9.31
N ILE A 11 -4.15 -1.44 -8.79
CA ILE A 11 -2.86 -2.06 -8.43
C ILE A 11 -1.96 -2.19 -9.67
N HIS A 12 -2.50 -2.61 -10.81
CA HIS A 12 -1.72 -2.73 -12.04
C HIS A 12 -1.21 -1.37 -12.55
N GLN A 13 -2.02 -0.31 -12.42
CA GLN A 13 -1.59 1.05 -12.71
C GLN A 13 -0.48 1.52 -11.76
N GLY A 14 -0.61 1.27 -10.46
CA GLY A 14 0.42 1.58 -9.47
C GLY A 14 1.74 0.86 -9.74
N ALA A 15 1.69 -0.43 -10.05
CA ALA A 15 2.89 -1.22 -10.40
C ALA A 15 3.60 -0.68 -11.65
N LYS A 16 2.83 -0.31 -12.69
CA LYS A 16 3.38 0.33 -13.89
C LYS A 16 4.06 1.67 -13.59
N LEU A 17 3.47 2.47 -12.71
CA LEU A 17 4.02 3.76 -12.30
C LEU A 17 5.36 3.56 -11.57
N VAL A 18 5.40 2.65 -10.59
CA VAL A 18 6.62 2.35 -9.81
C VAL A 18 7.76 1.82 -10.70
N CYS A 19 7.44 1.02 -11.72
CA CYS A 19 8.43 0.53 -12.68
C CYS A 19 8.86 1.59 -13.71
N ALA A 20 7.98 2.52 -14.06
CA ALA A 20 8.27 3.57 -15.04
C ALA A 20 8.99 4.78 -14.42
N ASP A 21 8.83 4.98 -13.11
CA ASP A 21 9.46 6.06 -12.36
C ASP A 21 10.98 5.79 -12.18
N PRO A 22 11.87 6.62 -12.77
CA PRO A 22 13.31 6.46 -12.66
C PRO A 22 13.85 6.61 -11.24
N ASP A 23 13.16 7.36 -10.38
CA ASP A 23 13.56 7.63 -9.01
C ASP A 23 13.23 6.45 -8.10
N MET A 24 12.13 5.75 -8.39
CA MET A 24 11.71 4.55 -7.65
C MET A 24 12.53 3.31 -8.03
N LYS A 25 13.05 3.24 -9.26
CA LYS A 25 13.84 2.09 -9.76
C LYS A 25 13.14 0.73 -9.57
N GLY A 26 11.81 0.72 -9.65
CA GLY A 26 11.00 -0.48 -9.39
C GLY A 26 10.86 -0.86 -7.92
N MET A 27 11.35 -0.04 -6.98
CA MET A 27 11.15 -0.20 -5.54
C MET A 27 10.10 0.78 -5.01
N LEU A 28 9.29 0.28 -4.09
CA LEU A 28 8.32 1.09 -3.36
C LEU A 28 9.04 2.02 -2.37
N SER A 29 8.48 3.20 -2.09
CA SER A 29 9.04 4.09 -1.07
C SER A 29 8.85 3.52 0.33
N GLN A 30 9.76 3.81 1.25
CA GLN A 30 9.67 3.33 2.64
C GLN A 30 8.62 4.12 3.46
N GLY A 31 8.31 5.34 3.03
CA GLY A 31 7.40 6.25 3.70
C GLY A 31 5.94 5.95 3.37
N VAL A 32 5.13 5.71 4.41
CA VAL A 32 3.69 5.45 4.30
C VAL A 32 2.96 6.57 3.55
N ALA A 33 3.24 7.83 3.90
CA ALA A 33 2.61 8.99 3.28
C ALA A 33 2.97 9.12 1.79
N GLU A 34 4.21 8.77 1.42
CA GLU A 34 4.65 8.82 0.04
C GLU A 34 4.02 7.70 -0.79
N LEU A 35 3.91 6.49 -0.23
CA LEU A 35 3.23 5.37 -0.87
C LEU A 35 1.75 5.67 -1.13
N GLU A 36 1.07 6.24 -0.14
CA GLU A 36 -0.34 6.60 -0.25
C GLU A 36 -0.57 7.74 -1.26
N ALA A 37 0.35 8.70 -1.33
CA ALA A 37 0.26 9.82 -2.27
C ALA A 37 0.63 9.44 -3.72
N LYS A 38 1.64 8.59 -3.91
CA LYS A 38 2.22 8.32 -5.24
C LYS A 38 1.69 7.05 -5.90
N VAL A 39 1.21 6.06 -5.14
CA VAL A 39 0.86 4.74 -5.70
C VAL A 39 -0.66 4.53 -5.72
N PRO A 40 -1.33 4.67 -6.88
CA PRO A 40 -2.76 4.44 -6.98
C PRO A 40 -3.12 2.99 -6.61
N GLY A 41 -4.14 2.83 -5.75
CA GLY A 41 -4.55 1.52 -5.22
C GLY A 41 -3.85 1.12 -3.92
N VAL A 42 -2.85 1.88 -3.47
CA VAL A 42 -2.25 1.76 -2.14
C VAL A 42 -2.87 2.82 -1.24
N GLY A 43 -3.77 2.42 -0.33
CA GLY A 43 -4.28 3.29 0.73
C GLY A 43 -3.48 3.13 2.02
N ARG A 44 -3.80 3.93 3.05
CA ARG A 44 -3.13 3.91 4.37
C ARG A 44 -2.77 2.52 4.91
N TYR A 45 -3.68 1.55 4.78
CA TYR A 45 -3.48 0.19 5.30
C TYR A 45 -2.40 -0.53 4.52
N THR A 46 -2.50 -0.53 3.19
CA THR A 46 -1.52 -1.18 2.32
C THR A 46 -0.16 -0.49 2.40
N ALA A 47 -0.14 0.85 2.49
CA ALA A 47 1.08 1.62 2.69
C ALA A 47 1.76 1.28 4.03
N GLY A 48 0.98 1.23 5.11
CA GLY A 48 1.45 0.79 6.43
C GLY A 48 1.94 -0.66 6.42
N ALA A 49 1.24 -1.54 5.72
CA ALA A 49 1.63 -2.94 5.55
C ALA A 49 2.96 -3.09 4.82
N ILE A 50 3.16 -2.37 3.70
CA ILE A 50 4.43 -2.37 2.97
C ILE A 50 5.55 -1.83 3.86
N SER A 51 5.32 -0.70 4.54
CA SER A 51 6.30 -0.08 5.43
C SER A 51 6.72 -1.02 6.58
N ALA A 52 5.76 -1.71 7.19
CA ALA A 52 6.03 -2.64 8.29
C ALA A 52 6.63 -3.98 7.82
N LEU A 53 6.10 -4.59 6.77
CA LEU A 53 6.52 -5.92 6.32
C LEU A 53 7.79 -5.91 5.48
N VAL A 54 7.97 -4.91 4.62
CA VAL A 54 9.10 -4.84 3.69
C VAL A 54 10.27 -4.08 4.30
N TYR A 55 9.98 -3.01 5.06
CA TYR A 55 11.01 -2.12 5.59
C TYR A 55 11.19 -2.20 7.11
N GLY A 56 10.36 -2.99 7.82
CA GLY A 56 10.46 -3.16 9.27
C GLY A 56 10.11 -1.89 10.06
N HIS A 57 9.43 -0.92 9.44
CA HIS A 57 9.03 0.31 10.11
C HIS A 57 7.80 0.06 10.99
N ALA A 58 7.77 0.66 12.18
CA ALA A 58 6.59 0.65 13.04
C ALA A 58 5.48 1.56 12.46
N ALA A 59 4.85 1.14 11.37
CA ALA A 59 3.71 1.79 10.75
C ALA A 59 2.42 1.18 11.30
N SER A 60 1.46 2.02 11.69
CA SER A 60 0.17 1.61 12.26
C SER A 60 -0.68 0.88 11.22
N MET A 61 -0.59 -0.45 11.22
CA MET A 61 -1.42 -1.36 10.44
C MET A 61 -2.78 -1.54 11.13
N VAL A 62 -3.68 -0.55 11.04
CA VAL A 62 -5.03 -0.67 11.61
C VAL A 62 -6.01 -1.11 10.51
N ASP A 63 -6.28 -2.41 10.43
CA ASP A 63 -7.44 -2.93 9.68
C ASP A 63 -8.67 -3.11 10.58
N GLY A 64 -9.79 -3.52 9.97
CA GLY A 64 -11.02 -3.83 10.70
C GLY A 64 -10.85 -4.94 11.75
N ASN A 65 -9.84 -5.80 11.62
CA ASN A 65 -9.54 -6.86 12.57
C ASN A 65 -8.81 -6.30 13.81
N VAL A 66 -7.86 -5.39 13.61
CA VAL A 66 -7.18 -4.65 14.69
C VAL A 66 -8.17 -3.75 15.43
N LEU A 67 -9.08 -3.08 14.71
CA LEU A 67 -10.18 -2.32 15.35
C LEU A 67 -11.05 -3.22 16.22
N ARG A 68 -11.40 -4.42 15.74
CA ARG A 68 -12.22 -5.38 16.50
C ARG A 68 -11.51 -5.85 17.77
N VAL A 69 -10.20 -6.09 17.70
CA VAL A 69 -9.37 -6.47 18.87
C VAL A 69 -9.21 -5.31 19.86
N LEU A 70 -9.02 -4.08 19.38
CA LEU A 70 -8.87 -2.89 20.24
C LEU A 70 -10.20 -2.43 20.87
N SER A 71 -11.33 -2.83 20.29
CA SER A 71 -12.68 -2.54 20.83
C SER A 71 -13.18 -3.56 21.86
N GLN A 72 -12.37 -4.57 22.21
CA GLN A 72 -12.67 -5.52 23.28
C GLN A 72 -12.04 -5.11 24.61
#